data_AF-A0A1H2F379-F1
#
_entry.id   AF-A0A1H2F379-F1
#
_cell.length_a   1.000
_cell.length_b   1.000
_cell.length_c   1.000
_cell.angle_alpha   90.00
_cell.angle_beta   90.00
_cell.angle_gamma   90.00
#
_symmetry.space_group_name_H-M   'P 1'
#
loop_
_entity.id
_entity.type
_entity.pdbx_description
1 polymer ?
#
loop_
_entity_poly.entity_id
_entity_poly.type
_entity_poly.pdbx_seq_one_letter_code
_entity_poly.pdbx_strand_id
1 'polypeptide(L)'
;MDIIDAGDACEWHLEDQFWTQDGQGAFQLRSHRGVPLPEALGDLDFLIATRRCPRCRVSAFLPAAFRHCPHCGAPLGAPGETQPWLPPYGQTGGWRCHERAGSPAGALLERLLARPGSLDDHRQVLKAPRKGGLLYFAAPLGGHGNALFALSRAGELFLWQRSSEQWLSLVAEQQPLGGFDLELWAWGLALLDTAAGPRLLLAGTEGATSLCVDPLQLSYRLQRCSGRALGAPGELEGRVYVPLLQDGRVLLADSAGEAWSSRALEDIDAPALQKLSAPILNAADRQLLWVGSQGYLELRLDDGAQAQVRWHAWPQGWQAYPEFGPPFRDGEGFWQQLIETERQAMCYVKLDGRLQERRLLQGTRMGTGHLSIQSDALLQRPWDEYDRNLHTQKQVFYPFMEFAAERLLLGLRVDHRSSVQKFFANPGPHPTDYCLERIDGERRSLHLSVERPWDAQWLVFDDALWLAIDSNGALYRWS
;
A
#
# COMPACT_ATOMS: atom_id res chain seq x y z
N MET A 1 -15.61 -35.25 15.59
CA MET A 1 -14.16 -35.40 15.39
C MET A 1 -13.95 -36.88 15.42
N ASP A 2 -13.72 -37.42 14.24
CA ASP A 2 -13.72 -38.86 14.04
C ASP A 2 -12.28 -39.22 13.67
N ILE A 3 -11.67 -40.10 14.46
CA ILE A 3 -10.32 -40.60 14.26
C ILE A 3 -10.46 -42.04 13.78
N ILE A 4 -10.02 -42.31 12.56
CA ILE A 4 -9.99 -43.67 12.01
C ILE A 4 -8.54 -44.14 12.07
N ASP A 5 -8.31 -45.19 12.86
CA ASP A 5 -6.99 -45.83 12.98
C ASP A 5 -6.82 -46.84 11.83
N ALA A 6 -5.92 -46.52 10.90
CA ALA A 6 -5.61 -47.36 9.74
C ALA A 6 -4.23 -48.03 9.86
N GLY A 7 -3.73 -48.24 11.09
CA GLY A 7 -2.43 -48.88 11.35
C GLY A 7 -1.31 -47.85 11.56
N ASP A 8 -0.44 -47.64 10.56
CA ASP A 8 0.75 -46.76 10.66
C ASP A 8 0.45 -45.26 10.45
N ALA A 9 -0.81 -44.91 10.17
CA ALA A 9 -1.26 -43.53 10.02
C ALA A 9 -2.69 -43.36 10.59
N CYS A 10 -2.93 -42.24 11.27
CA CYS A 10 -4.24 -41.86 11.77
C CYS A 10 -4.91 -40.87 10.81
N GLU A 11 -6.19 -41.10 10.50
CA GLU A 11 -7.00 -40.18 9.70
C GLU A 11 -7.84 -39.27 10.61
N TRP A 12 -7.88 -37.98 10.29
CA TRP A 12 -8.55 -36.96 11.08
C TRP A 12 -9.53 -36.18 10.22
N HIS A 13 -10.82 -36.28 10.56
CA HIS A 13 -11.89 -35.50 9.94
C HIS A 13 -12.28 -34.33 10.85
N LEU A 14 -11.92 -33.12 10.42
CA LEU A 14 -12.06 -31.88 11.20
C LEU A 14 -12.84 -30.84 10.38
N GLU A 15 -14.16 -30.80 10.60
CA GLU A 15 -15.09 -29.91 9.86
C GLU A 15 -14.91 -30.06 8.34
N ASP A 16 -14.40 -29.02 7.68
CA ASP A 16 -14.12 -28.96 6.25
C ASP A 16 -12.74 -29.53 5.88
N GLN A 17 -11.98 -30.12 6.80
CA GLN A 17 -10.59 -30.54 6.58
C GLN A 17 -10.41 -32.04 6.80
N PHE A 18 -9.66 -32.68 5.89
CA PHE A 18 -9.22 -34.06 6.02
C PHE A 18 -7.69 -34.11 6.14
N TRP A 19 -7.20 -34.68 7.24
CA TRP A 19 -5.78 -34.75 7.56
C TRP A 19 -5.36 -36.20 7.79
N THR A 20 -4.11 -36.51 7.45
CA THR A 20 -3.44 -37.75 7.87
C THR A 20 -2.29 -37.42 8.80
N GLN A 21 -2.11 -38.20 9.85
CA GLN A 21 -0.97 -38.14 10.75
C GLN A 21 -0.11 -39.38 10.53
N ASP A 22 1.18 -39.20 10.22
CA ASP A 22 2.10 -40.32 10.06
C ASP A 22 2.54 -40.93 11.40
N GLY A 23 3.24 -42.07 11.37
CA GLY A 23 3.77 -42.75 12.57
C GLY A 23 4.82 -41.94 13.35
N GLN A 24 5.34 -40.83 12.81
CA GLN A 24 6.21 -39.88 13.52
C GLN A 24 5.39 -38.73 14.15
N GLY A 25 4.09 -38.73 13.92
CA GLY A 25 3.12 -37.77 14.43
C GLY A 25 2.99 -36.51 13.58
N ALA A 26 3.59 -36.44 12.39
CA ALA A 26 3.48 -35.28 11.51
C ALA A 26 2.14 -35.27 10.77
N PHE A 27 1.50 -34.10 10.73
CA PHE A 27 0.20 -33.90 10.10
C PHE A 27 0.37 -33.41 8.65
N GLN A 28 -0.41 -34.00 7.74
CA GLN A 28 -0.49 -33.61 6.34
C GLN A 28 -1.95 -33.40 5.96
N LEU A 29 -2.26 -32.23 5.40
CA LEU A 29 -3.59 -31.94 4.86
C LEU A 29 -3.76 -32.72 3.55
N ARG A 30 -4.86 -33.46 3.42
CA ARG A 30 -5.21 -34.22 2.22
C ARG A 30 -6.26 -33.50 1.38
N SER A 31 -7.28 -32.91 2.01
CA SER A 31 -8.30 -32.14 1.31
C SER A 31 -8.97 -31.11 2.21
N HIS A 32 -9.54 -30.08 1.56
CA HIS A 32 -10.40 -29.08 2.19
C HIS A 32 -11.72 -28.99 1.40
N ARG A 33 -12.85 -29.06 2.09
CA ARG A 33 -14.21 -29.14 1.51
C ARG A 33 -14.34 -30.23 0.44
N GLY A 34 -13.67 -31.36 0.67
CA GLY A 34 -13.65 -32.49 -0.26
C GLY A 34 -12.77 -32.29 -1.51
N VAL A 35 -12.06 -31.16 -1.63
CA VAL A 35 -11.18 -30.85 -2.76
C VAL A 35 -9.71 -31.02 -2.32
N PRO A 36 -8.89 -31.79 -3.04
CA PRO A 36 -7.45 -31.85 -2.77
C PRO A 36 -6.81 -30.50 -3.09
N LEU A 37 -5.87 -30.05 -2.27
CA LEU A 37 -5.17 -28.80 -2.53
C LEU A 37 -4.09 -29.01 -3.60
N PRO A 38 -3.91 -28.05 -4.54
CA PRO A 38 -2.76 -28.03 -5.43
C PRO A 38 -1.45 -28.14 -4.65
N GLU A 39 -0.49 -28.96 -5.12
CA GLU A 39 0.83 -29.11 -4.47
C GLU A 39 1.60 -27.78 -4.37
N ALA A 40 1.33 -26.83 -5.27
CA ALA A 40 1.94 -25.51 -5.27
C ALA A 40 1.51 -24.62 -4.09
N LEU A 41 0.39 -24.94 -3.42
CA LEU A 41 -0.14 -24.22 -2.27
C LEU A 41 0.45 -24.77 -0.96
N GLY A 42 1.46 -24.10 -0.42
CA GLY A 42 2.13 -24.54 0.81
C GLY A 42 1.93 -23.63 2.02
N ASP A 43 1.35 -22.44 1.85
CA ASP A 43 1.06 -21.51 2.93
C ASP A 43 -0.28 -21.84 3.63
N LEU A 44 -0.36 -23.02 4.23
CA LEU A 44 -1.60 -23.56 4.83
C LEU A 44 -2.14 -22.71 6.00
N ASP A 45 -1.30 -21.92 6.66
CA ASP A 45 -1.71 -20.98 7.72
C ASP A 45 -2.57 -19.84 7.15
N PHE A 46 -2.19 -19.33 5.97
CA PHE A 46 -3.01 -18.38 5.22
C PHE A 46 -4.28 -19.04 4.68
N LEU A 47 -4.17 -20.21 4.05
CA LEU A 47 -5.26 -20.81 3.29
C LEU A 47 -6.40 -21.34 4.17
N ILE A 48 -6.07 -22.00 5.28
CA ILE A 48 -7.05 -22.73 6.11
C ILE A 48 -6.77 -22.62 7.62
N ALA A 49 -6.09 -21.55 8.05
CA ALA A 49 -5.81 -21.23 9.46
C ALA A 49 -5.00 -22.28 10.24
N THR A 50 -4.14 -23.05 9.56
CA THR A 50 -3.27 -24.00 10.28
C THR A 50 -2.38 -23.30 11.30
N ARG A 51 -2.01 -24.05 12.34
CA ARG A 51 -1.20 -23.56 13.45
C ARG A 51 0.19 -24.16 13.44
N ARG A 52 1.15 -23.45 14.02
CA ARG A 52 2.50 -23.97 14.31
C ARG A 52 2.76 -23.91 15.81
N CYS A 53 3.45 -24.92 16.31
CA CYS A 53 3.83 -25.02 17.70
C CYS A 53 5.14 -24.25 17.95
N PRO A 54 5.15 -23.19 18.77
CA PRO A 54 6.36 -22.38 18.98
C PRO A 54 7.43 -23.11 19.81
N ARG A 55 7.04 -24.12 20.61
CA ARG A 55 7.94 -24.83 21.54
C ARG A 55 8.56 -26.09 20.96
N CYS A 56 7.84 -26.77 20.09
CA CYS A 56 8.28 -28.01 19.49
C CYS A 56 8.71 -27.70 18.06
N ARG A 57 10.00 -27.90 17.75
CA ARG A 57 10.60 -27.63 16.44
C ARG A 57 10.14 -28.61 15.34
N VAL A 58 9.01 -29.29 15.53
CA VAL A 58 8.41 -30.13 14.50
C VAL A 58 7.85 -29.16 13.46
N SER A 59 8.41 -29.17 12.26
CA SER A 59 8.08 -28.25 11.17
C SER A 59 6.71 -28.49 10.53
N ALA A 60 5.85 -29.29 11.17
CA ALA A 60 4.55 -29.67 10.63
C ALA A 60 3.47 -28.63 10.99
N PHE A 61 2.64 -28.31 10.01
CA PHE A 61 1.39 -27.60 10.25
C PHE A 61 0.44 -28.47 11.09
N LEU A 62 -0.24 -27.86 12.05
CA LEU A 62 -1.27 -28.49 12.85
C LEU A 62 -2.65 -27.99 12.41
N PRO A 63 -3.70 -28.83 12.49
CA PRO A 63 -5.06 -28.41 12.17
C PRO A 63 -5.50 -27.18 12.99
N ALA A 64 -6.29 -26.30 12.36
CA ALA A 64 -6.78 -25.05 12.96
C ALA A 64 -7.57 -25.26 14.27
N ALA A 65 -8.26 -26.40 14.38
CA ALA A 65 -9.08 -26.80 15.53
C ALA A 65 -8.25 -27.10 16.80
N PHE A 66 -6.94 -27.36 16.66
CA PHE A 66 -6.12 -27.71 17.82
C PHE A 66 -5.85 -26.49 18.69
N ARG A 67 -6.16 -26.61 19.99
CA ARG A 67 -5.86 -25.57 21.00
C ARG A 67 -4.53 -25.79 21.71
N HIS A 68 -4.03 -27.02 21.70
CA HIS A 68 -2.76 -27.40 22.30
C HIS A 68 -1.99 -28.28 21.31
N CYS A 69 -0.67 -28.22 21.39
CA CYS A 69 0.19 -29.06 20.58
C CYS A 69 0.07 -30.53 21.03
N PRO A 70 -0.23 -31.48 20.11
CA PRO A 70 -0.32 -32.89 20.46
C PRO A 70 1.03 -33.50 20.91
N HIS A 71 2.16 -32.90 20.53
CA HIS A 71 3.49 -33.40 20.86
C HIS A 71 4.03 -32.94 22.22
N CYS A 72 3.71 -31.73 22.65
CA CYS A 72 4.30 -31.14 23.87
C CYS A 72 3.28 -30.55 24.85
N GLY A 73 1.99 -30.60 24.53
CA GLY A 73 0.92 -30.03 25.36
C GLY A 73 0.90 -28.51 25.45
N ALA A 74 1.84 -27.80 24.82
CA ALA A 74 1.89 -26.35 24.84
C ALA A 74 0.64 -25.73 24.19
N PRO A 75 0.06 -24.65 24.73
CA PRO A 75 -1.03 -23.96 24.09
C PRO A 75 -0.60 -23.43 22.71
N LEU A 76 -1.44 -23.66 21.71
CA LEU A 76 -1.28 -23.09 20.38
C LEU A 76 -2.00 -21.74 20.36
N GLY A 77 -1.23 -20.66 20.19
CA GLY A 77 -1.79 -19.32 20.05
C GLY A 77 -2.79 -19.24 18.91
N ALA A 78 -3.69 -18.27 18.97
CA ALA A 78 -4.42 -17.85 17.78
C ALA A 78 -3.40 -17.31 16.74
N PRO A 79 -3.68 -17.40 15.44
CA PRO A 79 -2.91 -16.70 14.43
C PRO A 79 -2.78 -15.22 14.85
N GLY A 80 -1.56 -14.67 14.80
CA GLY A 80 -1.36 -13.26 15.14
C GLY A 80 -2.15 -12.37 14.20
N GLU A 81 -2.82 -11.35 14.73
CA GLU A 81 -3.43 -10.32 13.88
C GLU A 81 -2.32 -9.61 13.10
N THR A 82 -2.40 -9.69 11.77
CA THR A 82 -1.48 -8.98 10.88
C THR A 82 -2.26 -7.87 10.19
N GLN A 83 -1.80 -6.62 10.34
CA GLN A 83 -2.43 -5.50 9.65
C GLN A 83 -2.10 -5.56 8.15
N PRO A 84 -3.08 -5.39 7.25
CA PRO A 84 -2.82 -5.36 5.82
C PRO A 84 -1.90 -4.19 5.47
N TRP A 85 -1.06 -4.40 4.47
CA TRP A 85 -0.23 -3.36 3.87
C TRP A 85 -0.76 -3.00 2.49
N LEU A 86 -1.60 -1.96 2.44
CA LEU A 86 -2.17 -1.46 1.20
C LEU A 86 -1.31 -0.32 0.63
N PRO A 87 -1.28 -0.13 -0.68
CA PRO A 87 -0.65 1.03 -1.29
C PRO A 87 -1.42 2.34 -1.02
N PRO A 88 -0.77 3.51 -1.16
CA PRO A 88 0.63 3.66 -1.57
C PRO A 88 1.60 3.17 -0.51
N TYR A 89 1.27 3.29 0.78
CA TYR A 89 2.10 2.79 1.90
C TYR A 89 1.22 2.53 3.14
N GLY A 90 0.84 1.28 3.39
CA GLY A 90 -0.03 0.86 4.51
C GLY A 90 -1.47 1.41 4.51
N GLN A 91 -2.15 1.28 5.66
CA GLN A 91 -3.51 1.81 5.89
C GLN A 91 -3.59 3.34 6.06
N THR A 92 -2.49 4.06 5.78
CA THR A 92 -2.37 5.52 6.02
C THR A 92 -2.94 6.35 4.86
N GLY A 93 -3.45 5.68 3.83
CA GLY A 93 -3.97 6.29 2.61
C GLY A 93 -2.90 7.10 1.89
N GLY A 94 -3.35 8.17 1.24
CA GLY A 94 -2.51 9.10 0.50
C GLY A 94 -1.62 9.99 1.37
N TRP A 95 -1.78 10.02 2.70
CA TRP A 95 -0.97 10.87 3.59
C TRP A 95 0.39 10.25 3.96
N ARG A 96 0.52 8.92 3.87
CA ARG A 96 1.79 8.18 3.95
C ARG A 96 2.54 8.33 5.29
N CYS A 97 1.80 8.42 6.39
CA CYS A 97 2.37 8.53 7.73
C CYS A 97 1.67 7.62 8.75
N HIS A 98 2.45 6.79 9.44
CA HIS A 98 2.01 5.96 10.55
C HIS A 98 2.22 6.72 11.88
N GLU A 99 1.13 7.06 12.55
CA GLU A 99 1.18 7.76 13.85
C GLU A 99 1.14 6.79 15.05
N ARG A 100 0.78 5.52 14.83
CA ARG A 100 0.57 4.57 15.92
C ARG A 100 1.90 4.02 16.45
N ALA A 101 2.24 4.43 17.67
CA ALA A 101 3.37 3.89 18.43
C ALA A 101 3.28 2.38 18.64
N GLY A 102 4.42 1.70 18.53
CA GLY A 102 4.55 0.27 18.82
C GLY A 102 3.86 -0.62 17.78
N SER A 103 3.64 -0.11 16.57
CA SER A 103 3.13 -0.92 15.47
C SER A 103 4.12 -2.05 15.14
N PRO A 104 3.65 -3.25 14.71
CA PRO A 104 4.55 -4.33 14.30
C PRO A 104 5.53 -3.90 13.21
N ALA A 105 5.09 -3.04 12.28
CA ALA A 105 5.94 -2.46 11.26
C ALA A 105 7.02 -1.54 11.85
N GLY A 106 6.67 -0.63 12.76
CA GLY A 106 7.65 0.22 13.46
C GLY A 106 8.68 -0.61 14.23
N ALA A 107 8.24 -1.64 14.97
CA ALA A 107 9.13 -2.54 15.70
C ALA A 107 10.07 -3.34 14.78
N LEU A 108 9.59 -3.77 13.61
CA LEU A 108 10.44 -4.37 12.59
C LEU A 108 11.51 -3.40 12.10
N LEU A 109 11.13 -2.18 11.75
CA LEU A 109 12.06 -1.16 11.25
C LEU A 109 13.12 -0.80 12.31
N GLU A 110 12.74 -0.66 13.57
CA GLU A 110 13.67 -0.48 14.70
C GLU A 110 14.70 -1.62 14.78
N ARG A 111 14.24 -2.87 14.70
CA ARG A 111 15.15 -4.04 14.70
C ARG A 111 16.09 -4.05 13.51
N LEU A 112 15.61 -3.69 12.32
CA LEU A 112 16.44 -3.62 11.11
C LEU A 112 17.48 -2.49 11.20
N LEU A 113 17.09 -1.34 11.76
CA LEU A 113 17.99 -0.20 11.94
C LEU A 113 19.11 -0.52 12.94
N ALA A 114 18.78 -1.20 14.03
CA ALA A 114 19.73 -1.63 15.06
C ALA A 114 20.73 -2.70 14.58
N ARG A 115 20.51 -3.34 13.43
CA ARG A 115 21.45 -4.33 12.88
C ARG A 115 22.72 -3.67 12.36
N PRO A 116 23.90 -4.28 12.58
CA PRO A 116 25.15 -3.79 12.02
C PRO A 116 25.21 -4.04 10.51
N GLY A 117 25.89 -3.14 9.79
CA GLY A 117 26.03 -3.19 8.33
C GLY A 117 25.01 -2.31 7.61
N SER A 118 25.04 -2.35 6.29
CA SER A 118 24.10 -1.65 5.40
C SER A 118 22.89 -2.53 5.06
N LEU A 119 21.87 -1.98 4.39
CA LEU A 119 20.83 -2.83 3.81
C LEU A 119 21.38 -3.69 2.67
N ASP A 120 22.48 -3.26 2.02
CA ASP A 120 23.14 -4.02 0.95
C ASP A 120 23.61 -5.40 1.42
N ASP A 121 24.18 -5.45 2.63
CA ASP A 121 24.86 -6.62 3.18
C ASP A 121 23.90 -7.78 3.51
N HIS A 122 22.64 -7.45 3.83
CA HIS A 122 21.64 -8.40 4.34
C HIS A 122 20.44 -8.59 3.42
N ARG A 123 20.50 -8.07 2.18
CA ARG A 123 19.37 -8.17 1.24
C ARG A 123 19.21 -9.60 0.73
N GLN A 124 17.97 -10.07 0.71
CA GLN A 124 17.56 -11.19 -0.12
C GLN A 124 16.97 -10.64 -1.42
N VAL A 125 17.36 -11.20 -2.57
CA VAL A 125 16.83 -10.81 -3.88
C VAL A 125 15.90 -11.91 -4.36
N LEU A 126 14.63 -11.56 -4.50
CA LEU A 126 13.56 -12.47 -4.91
C LEU A 126 13.13 -12.17 -6.34
N LYS A 127 12.68 -13.22 -7.02
CA LYS A 127 12.21 -13.11 -8.40
C LYS A 127 10.78 -12.58 -8.42
N ALA A 128 10.56 -11.49 -9.14
CA ALA A 128 9.21 -10.99 -9.45
C ALA A 128 8.45 -11.97 -10.38
N PRO A 129 7.11 -12.00 -10.35
CA PRO A 129 6.31 -12.90 -11.20
C PRO A 129 6.50 -12.61 -12.69
N ARG A 130 6.78 -11.35 -13.04
CA ARG A 130 7.11 -10.89 -14.39
C ARG A 130 8.02 -9.67 -14.33
N LYS A 131 8.55 -9.26 -15.47
CA LYS A 131 9.36 -8.04 -15.60
C LYS A 131 8.46 -6.82 -15.73
N GLY A 132 8.69 -5.83 -14.87
CA GLY A 132 8.12 -4.48 -14.96
C GLY A 132 6.60 -4.39 -14.79
N GLY A 133 6.13 -3.16 -14.54
CA GLY A 133 4.74 -2.82 -14.34
C GLY A 133 4.06 -3.58 -13.22
N LEU A 134 4.72 -3.77 -12.08
CA LEU A 134 4.14 -4.51 -10.94
C LEU A 134 3.84 -3.61 -9.75
N LEU A 135 2.70 -3.90 -9.12
CA LEU A 135 2.16 -3.19 -7.97
C LEU A 135 1.94 -4.21 -6.84
N TYR A 136 2.46 -3.95 -5.65
CA TYR A 136 2.49 -4.95 -4.57
C TYR A 136 1.64 -4.51 -3.37
N PHE A 137 1.00 -5.48 -2.72
CA PHE A 137 0.22 -5.25 -1.51
C PHE A 137 0.10 -6.52 -0.68
N ALA A 138 -0.14 -6.39 0.62
CA ALA A 138 -0.42 -7.51 1.52
C ALA A 138 -1.81 -7.36 2.15
N ALA A 139 -2.66 -8.36 2.02
CA ALA A 139 -4.03 -8.30 2.51
C ALA A 139 -4.60 -9.70 2.80
N PRO A 140 -5.66 -9.83 3.61
CA PRO A 140 -6.24 -11.11 3.96
C PRO A 140 -7.29 -11.60 2.95
N LEU A 141 -6.98 -11.55 1.66
CA LEU A 141 -7.98 -11.81 0.61
C LEU A 141 -8.29 -13.30 0.48
N GLY A 142 -9.48 -13.71 0.92
CA GLY A 142 -9.98 -15.08 0.82
C GLY A 142 -9.31 -16.09 1.77
N GLY A 143 -8.37 -15.65 2.60
CA GLY A 143 -7.66 -16.47 3.57
C GLY A 143 -7.83 -16.00 5.02
N HIS A 144 -7.04 -16.57 5.92
CA HIS A 144 -7.12 -16.40 7.38
C HIS A 144 -6.03 -15.51 7.98
N GLY A 145 -5.30 -14.79 7.15
CA GLY A 145 -4.24 -13.84 7.51
C GLY A 145 -3.77 -13.10 6.26
N ASN A 146 -2.77 -12.23 6.36
CA ASN A 146 -2.27 -11.58 5.16
C ASN A 146 -1.49 -12.55 4.26
N ALA A 147 -1.66 -12.39 2.96
CA ALA A 147 -0.74 -12.89 1.95
C ALA A 147 -0.21 -11.74 1.10
N LEU A 148 0.95 -11.94 0.47
CA LEU A 148 1.54 -10.97 -0.44
C LEU A 148 1.01 -11.21 -1.86
N PHE A 149 0.54 -10.14 -2.48
CA PHE A 149 0.03 -10.12 -3.84
C PHE A 149 0.84 -9.17 -4.72
N ALA A 150 0.90 -9.49 -6.01
CA ALA A 150 1.38 -8.60 -7.03
C ALA A 150 0.31 -8.43 -8.11
N LEU A 151 0.11 -7.20 -8.58
CA LEU A 151 -0.83 -6.82 -9.61
C LEU A 151 -0.06 -6.19 -10.78
N SER A 152 -0.23 -6.73 -11.98
CA SER A 152 0.37 -6.13 -13.17
C SER A 152 -0.46 -4.95 -13.68
N ARG A 153 0.21 -3.99 -14.34
CA ARG A 153 -0.44 -2.88 -15.05
C ARG A 153 -1.46 -3.34 -16.10
N ALA A 154 -1.38 -4.59 -16.55
CA ALA A 154 -2.30 -5.20 -17.51
C ALA A 154 -3.47 -5.97 -16.85
N GLY A 155 -3.50 -6.09 -15.52
CA GLY A 155 -4.59 -6.75 -14.79
C GLY A 155 -4.36 -8.19 -14.40
N GLU A 156 -3.13 -8.69 -14.46
CA GLU A 156 -2.80 -10.02 -13.93
C GLU A 156 -2.54 -9.93 -12.44
N LEU A 157 -3.09 -10.87 -11.68
CA LEU A 157 -2.95 -10.93 -10.24
C LEU A 157 -2.16 -12.18 -9.86
N PHE A 158 -1.20 -12.03 -8.96
CA PHE A 158 -0.31 -13.09 -8.49
C PHE A 158 -0.34 -13.18 -6.97
N LEU A 159 -0.27 -14.40 -6.45
CA LEU A 159 -0.19 -14.74 -5.03
C LEU A 159 1.20 -15.30 -4.73
N TRP A 160 1.90 -14.74 -3.75
CA TRP A 160 3.17 -15.27 -3.25
C TRP A 160 2.93 -16.46 -2.31
N GLN A 161 3.71 -17.53 -2.49
CA GLN A 161 3.79 -18.67 -1.57
C GLN A 161 5.13 -18.64 -0.85
N ARG A 162 5.11 -18.42 0.47
CA ARG A 162 6.31 -18.33 1.31
C ARG A 162 7.06 -19.66 1.37
N SER A 163 6.34 -20.78 1.45
CA SER A 163 6.96 -22.10 1.59
C SER A 163 7.81 -22.52 0.38
N SER A 164 7.40 -22.12 -0.83
CA SER A 164 8.06 -22.48 -2.08
C SER A 164 8.84 -21.33 -2.71
N GLU A 165 8.73 -20.12 -2.16
CA GLU A 165 9.28 -18.88 -2.71
C GLU A 165 8.86 -18.64 -4.17
N GLN A 166 7.59 -18.91 -4.47
CA GLN A 166 7.04 -18.83 -5.83
C GLN A 166 5.79 -17.95 -5.91
N TRP A 167 5.62 -17.33 -7.07
CA TRP A 167 4.40 -16.63 -7.44
C TRP A 167 3.46 -17.54 -8.21
N LEU A 168 2.21 -17.61 -7.78
CA LEU A 168 1.14 -18.31 -8.46
C LEU A 168 0.19 -17.30 -9.12
N SER A 169 -0.18 -17.56 -10.37
CA SER A 169 -1.14 -16.72 -11.08
C SER A 169 -2.56 -17.00 -10.59
N LEU A 170 -3.34 -15.95 -10.37
CA LEU A 170 -4.77 -16.03 -10.08
C LEU A 170 -5.57 -15.78 -11.36
N VAL A 171 -6.54 -16.63 -11.65
CA VAL A 171 -7.33 -16.61 -12.89
C VAL A 171 -8.70 -16.01 -12.65
N ALA A 172 -9.14 -15.11 -13.54
CA ALA A 172 -10.50 -14.60 -13.48
C ALA A 172 -11.53 -15.70 -13.77
N GLU A 173 -12.57 -15.80 -12.94
CA GLU A 173 -13.68 -16.74 -13.18
C GLU A 173 -14.56 -16.32 -14.36
N GLN A 174 -14.64 -15.02 -14.63
CA GLN A 174 -15.56 -14.44 -15.63
C GLN A 174 -14.84 -13.43 -16.52
N GLN A 175 -14.41 -12.31 -15.93
CA GLN A 175 -13.77 -11.21 -16.64
C GLN A 175 -12.49 -10.77 -15.91
N PRO A 176 -11.41 -10.43 -16.64
CA PRO A 176 -10.15 -9.97 -16.05
C PRO A 176 -10.29 -8.56 -15.44
N LEU A 177 -9.33 -8.21 -14.58
CA LEU A 177 -9.29 -6.90 -13.90
C LEU A 177 -9.15 -5.70 -14.85
N GLY A 178 -8.54 -5.87 -16.03
CA GLY A 178 -8.25 -4.78 -16.95
C GLY A 178 -6.98 -3.99 -16.58
N GLY A 179 -6.74 -2.89 -17.30
CA GLY A 179 -5.51 -2.10 -17.15
C GLY A 179 -5.51 -1.09 -16.00
N PHE A 180 -4.31 -0.67 -15.58
CA PHE A 180 -4.08 0.35 -14.55
C PHE A 180 -3.11 1.43 -15.04
N ASP A 181 -3.56 2.67 -15.15
CA ASP A 181 -2.80 3.81 -15.68
C ASP A 181 -2.36 4.84 -14.62
N LEU A 182 -2.85 4.74 -13.38
CA LEU A 182 -2.47 5.62 -12.26
C LEU A 182 -1.00 5.43 -11.86
N GLU A 183 -0.20 6.50 -11.83
CA GLU A 183 1.16 6.46 -11.29
C GLU A 183 1.21 5.99 -9.83
N LEU A 184 2.38 5.56 -9.34
CA LEU A 184 2.51 5.05 -7.98
C LEU A 184 2.11 6.06 -6.90
N TRP A 185 2.35 7.35 -7.13
CA TRP A 185 1.94 8.41 -6.20
C TRP A 185 0.41 8.62 -6.15
N ALA A 186 -0.30 8.20 -7.20
CA ALA A 186 -1.76 8.28 -7.36
C ALA A 186 -2.47 6.95 -7.04
N TRP A 187 -1.72 5.85 -7.05
CA TRP A 187 -2.24 4.50 -6.88
C TRP A 187 -2.52 4.18 -5.40
N GLY A 188 -3.55 3.38 -5.17
CA GLY A 188 -4.04 3.02 -3.85
C GLY A 188 -5.08 1.91 -3.93
N LEU A 189 -5.33 1.27 -2.80
CA LEU A 189 -6.34 0.22 -2.64
C LEU A 189 -7.13 0.51 -1.36
N ALA A 190 -8.37 0.05 -1.32
CA ALA A 190 -9.15 0.02 -0.09
C ALA A 190 -9.56 -1.43 0.23
N LEU A 191 -9.71 -1.73 1.52
CA LEU A 191 -10.19 -3.02 1.99
C LEU A 191 -11.46 -2.78 2.79
N LEU A 192 -12.53 -3.50 2.44
CA LEU A 192 -13.78 -3.49 3.21
C LEU A 192 -14.03 -4.86 3.80
N ASP A 193 -14.23 -4.91 5.11
CA ASP A 193 -14.68 -6.11 5.80
C ASP A 193 -16.18 -6.28 5.62
N THR A 194 -16.59 -7.35 4.95
CA THR A 194 -18.00 -7.70 4.75
C THR A 194 -18.36 -8.96 5.54
N ALA A 195 -19.65 -9.24 5.69
CA ALA A 195 -20.11 -10.49 6.28
C ALA A 195 -19.59 -11.74 5.54
N ALA A 196 -19.29 -11.61 4.23
CA ALA A 196 -18.73 -12.67 3.41
C ALA A 196 -17.18 -12.72 3.43
N GLY A 197 -16.54 -11.88 4.24
CA GLY A 197 -15.09 -11.72 4.31
C GLY A 197 -14.58 -10.40 3.71
N PRO A 198 -13.26 -10.15 3.79
CA PRO A 198 -12.64 -8.94 3.28
C PRO A 198 -12.71 -8.88 1.75
N ARG A 199 -13.03 -7.70 1.22
CA ARG A 199 -13.05 -7.40 -0.21
C ARG A 199 -12.03 -6.33 -0.53
N LEU A 200 -11.28 -6.54 -1.61
CA LEU A 200 -10.35 -5.54 -2.11
C LEU A 200 -11.06 -4.64 -3.11
N LEU A 201 -10.97 -3.33 -2.92
CA LEU A 201 -11.47 -2.33 -3.83
C LEU A 201 -10.27 -1.66 -4.52
N LEU A 202 -10.37 -1.57 -5.84
CA LEU A 202 -9.33 -1.02 -6.70
C LEU A 202 -9.97 -0.26 -7.87
N ALA A 203 -9.21 0.62 -8.51
CA ALA A 203 -9.68 1.43 -9.61
C ALA A 203 -8.68 1.41 -10.76
N GLY A 204 -9.17 1.28 -11.99
CA GLY A 204 -8.36 1.19 -13.19
C GLY A 204 -9.04 1.77 -14.42
N THR A 205 -8.57 1.40 -15.61
CA THR A 205 -9.06 1.96 -16.88
C THR A 205 -10.50 1.56 -17.20
N GLU A 206 -10.95 0.42 -16.65
CA GLU A 206 -12.29 -0.11 -16.89
C GLU A 206 -13.33 0.32 -15.85
N GLY A 207 -12.91 0.75 -14.66
CA GLY A 207 -13.87 1.02 -13.58
C GLY A 207 -13.33 1.01 -12.17
N ALA A 208 -14.22 1.37 -11.25
CA ALA A 208 -14.12 0.99 -9.85
C ALA A 208 -14.50 -0.49 -9.72
N THR A 209 -13.63 -1.29 -9.12
CA THR A 209 -13.72 -2.75 -9.10
C THR A 209 -13.66 -3.26 -7.67
N SER A 210 -14.58 -4.15 -7.31
CA SER A 210 -14.54 -4.96 -6.08
C SER A 210 -14.06 -6.36 -6.43
N LEU A 211 -13.04 -6.85 -5.76
CA LEU A 211 -12.39 -8.13 -5.99
C LEU A 211 -12.60 -9.07 -4.80
N CYS A 212 -13.01 -10.31 -5.09
CA CYS A 212 -13.00 -11.42 -4.16
C CYS A 212 -12.06 -12.49 -4.70
N VAL A 213 -11.08 -12.92 -3.90
CA VAL A 213 -10.11 -13.95 -4.26
C VAL A 213 -10.51 -15.27 -3.62
N ASP A 214 -10.43 -16.36 -4.38
CA ASP A 214 -10.42 -17.72 -3.85
C ASP A 214 -9.00 -18.29 -4.01
N PRO A 215 -8.18 -18.25 -2.95
CA PRO A 215 -6.80 -18.67 -3.04
C PRO A 215 -6.65 -20.19 -3.16
N LEU A 216 -7.66 -20.98 -2.80
CA LEU A 216 -7.64 -22.44 -2.93
C LEU A 216 -7.84 -22.87 -4.39
N GLN A 217 -8.69 -22.14 -5.12
CA GLN A 217 -8.91 -22.36 -6.55
C GLN A 217 -7.95 -21.59 -7.45
N LEU A 218 -7.07 -20.77 -6.86
CA LEU A 218 -6.24 -19.81 -7.58
C LEU A 218 -7.07 -18.95 -8.54
N SER A 219 -8.23 -18.50 -8.09
CA SER A 219 -9.18 -17.74 -8.89
C SER A 219 -9.60 -16.44 -8.23
N TYR A 220 -10.23 -15.57 -9.01
CA TYR A 220 -10.92 -14.41 -8.49
C TYR A 220 -12.17 -14.07 -9.28
N ARG A 221 -13.10 -13.40 -8.60
CA ARG A 221 -14.30 -12.80 -9.18
C ARG A 221 -14.34 -11.32 -8.86
N LEU A 222 -14.99 -10.57 -9.74
CA LEU A 222 -15.08 -9.13 -9.59
C LEU A 222 -16.47 -8.58 -9.90
N GLN A 223 -16.78 -7.45 -9.28
CA GLN A 223 -17.89 -6.58 -9.65
C GLN A 223 -17.36 -5.20 -9.98
N ARG A 224 -17.94 -4.55 -11.00
CA ARG A 224 -17.39 -3.32 -11.55
C ARG A 224 -18.46 -2.26 -11.79
N CYS A 225 -18.14 -1.02 -11.43
CA CYS A 225 -18.79 0.17 -11.97
C CYS A 225 -17.92 0.73 -13.10
N SER A 226 -18.48 0.84 -14.30
CA SER A 226 -17.77 1.31 -15.49
C SER A 226 -17.30 2.76 -15.36
N GLY A 227 -16.17 3.07 -15.99
CA GLY A 227 -15.62 4.42 -16.11
C GLY A 227 -14.12 4.44 -15.84
N ARG A 228 -13.37 5.29 -16.53
CA ARG A 228 -11.92 5.38 -16.31
C ARG A 228 -11.65 6.01 -14.94
N ALA A 229 -10.86 5.36 -14.09
CA ALA A 229 -10.48 5.92 -12.81
C ALA A 229 -9.73 7.26 -12.96
N LEU A 230 -10.14 8.26 -12.18
CA LEU A 230 -9.43 9.53 -12.07
C LEU A 230 -8.45 9.52 -10.89
N GLY A 231 -8.72 8.72 -9.86
CA GLY A 231 -7.89 8.54 -8.67
C GLY A 231 -8.17 7.20 -7.98
N ALA A 232 -7.35 6.85 -7.01
CA ALA A 232 -7.48 5.63 -6.23
C ALA A 232 -8.72 5.63 -5.31
N PRO A 233 -9.24 4.44 -4.92
CA PRO A 233 -10.33 4.31 -3.96
C PRO A 233 -9.96 4.88 -2.59
N GLY A 234 -10.89 5.62 -1.98
CA GLY A 234 -10.79 6.12 -0.60
C GLY A 234 -11.90 5.56 0.27
N GLU A 235 -11.56 5.08 1.46
CA GLU A 235 -12.52 4.59 2.45
C GLU A 235 -12.88 5.70 3.43
N LEU A 236 -14.17 5.83 3.71
CA LEU A 236 -14.70 6.75 4.70
C LEU A 236 -15.98 6.16 5.30
N GLU A 237 -15.93 5.85 6.60
CA GLU A 237 -17.04 5.35 7.41
C GLU A 237 -17.72 4.09 6.86
N GLY A 238 -16.92 3.10 6.46
CA GLY A 238 -17.38 1.80 5.99
C GLY A 238 -17.85 1.80 4.53
N ARG A 239 -17.60 2.89 3.79
CA ARG A 239 -17.89 3.01 2.36
C ARG A 239 -16.64 3.40 1.60
N VAL A 240 -16.50 2.86 0.41
CA VAL A 240 -15.41 3.21 -0.52
C VAL A 240 -15.96 4.09 -1.63
N TYR A 241 -15.22 5.14 -1.95
CA TYR A 241 -15.53 6.12 -2.98
C TYR A 241 -14.43 6.16 -4.04
N VAL A 242 -14.83 6.24 -5.31
CA VAL A 242 -13.90 6.29 -6.44
C VAL A 242 -14.35 7.37 -7.44
N PRO A 243 -13.53 8.39 -7.74
CA PRO A 243 -13.82 9.33 -8.81
C PRO A 243 -13.54 8.68 -10.17
N LEU A 244 -14.54 8.70 -11.07
CA LEU A 244 -14.49 8.10 -12.40
C LEU A 244 -14.77 9.14 -13.48
N LEU A 245 -14.26 8.90 -14.69
CA LEU A 245 -14.61 9.61 -15.91
C LEU A 245 -15.36 8.66 -16.84
N GLN A 246 -16.59 9.01 -17.21
CA GLN A 246 -17.41 8.24 -18.15
C GLN A 246 -18.10 9.20 -19.12
N ASP A 247 -17.93 8.98 -20.42
CA ASP A 247 -18.57 9.77 -21.48
C ASP A 247 -18.39 11.29 -21.32
N GLY A 248 -17.19 11.71 -20.88
CA GLY A 248 -16.85 13.12 -20.65
C GLY A 248 -17.43 13.71 -19.36
N ARG A 249 -18.10 12.92 -18.51
CA ARG A 249 -18.66 13.33 -17.23
C ARG A 249 -17.89 12.73 -16.07
N VAL A 250 -17.70 13.52 -15.02
CA VAL A 250 -17.12 13.04 -13.77
C VAL A 250 -18.23 12.39 -12.95
N LEU A 251 -18.00 11.15 -12.52
CA LEU A 251 -18.87 10.41 -11.63
C LEU A 251 -18.16 10.15 -10.30
N LEU A 252 -18.94 10.01 -9.23
CA LEU A 252 -18.48 9.37 -8.01
C LEU A 252 -19.14 8.01 -7.91
N ALA A 253 -18.34 6.94 -7.99
CA ALA A 253 -18.79 5.60 -7.66
C ALA A 253 -18.60 5.36 -6.16
N ASP A 254 -19.53 4.62 -5.55
CA ASP A 254 -19.45 4.26 -4.15
C ASP A 254 -19.92 2.82 -3.89
N SER A 255 -19.37 2.19 -2.86
CA SER A 255 -19.75 0.83 -2.45
C SER A 255 -19.53 0.62 -0.96
N ALA A 256 -20.45 -0.12 -0.34
CA ALA A 256 -20.31 -0.67 1.01
C ALA A 256 -19.85 -2.16 1.00
N GLY A 257 -19.30 -2.62 -0.13
CA GLY A 257 -18.76 -3.98 -0.27
C GLY A 257 -19.69 -4.99 -0.92
N GLU A 258 -20.88 -4.61 -1.40
CA GLU A 258 -21.74 -5.52 -2.16
C GLU A 258 -21.79 -5.13 -3.63
N ALA A 259 -22.62 -4.13 -3.96
CA ALA A 259 -22.76 -3.57 -5.30
C ALA A 259 -22.14 -2.17 -5.35
N TRP A 260 -21.88 -1.71 -6.57
CA TRP A 260 -21.53 -0.32 -6.83
C TRP A 260 -22.77 0.50 -7.15
N SER A 261 -22.84 1.70 -6.59
CA SER A 261 -23.64 2.79 -7.12
C SER A 261 -22.73 3.86 -7.72
N SER A 262 -23.28 4.70 -8.60
CA SER A 262 -22.58 5.88 -9.08
C SER A 262 -23.55 7.02 -9.31
N ARG A 263 -23.04 8.25 -9.17
CA ARG A 263 -23.78 9.47 -9.47
C ARG A 263 -22.90 10.45 -10.24
N ALA A 264 -23.50 11.18 -11.17
CA ALA A 264 -22.81 12.27 -11.86
C ALA A 264 -22.57 13.44 -10.91
N LEU A 265 -21.41 14.08 -11.06
CA LEU A 265 -21.08 15.31 -10.36
C LEU A 265 -21.35 16.48 -11.29
N GLU A 266 -22.13 17.46 -10.81
CA GLU A 266 -22.46 18.67 -11.54
C GLU A 266 -21.34 19.72 -11.37
N ASP A 267 -21.23 20.63 -12.34
CA ASP A 267 -20.31 21.78 -12.30
C ASP A 267 -18.82 21.45 -12.17
N ILE A 268 -18.41 20.26 -12.63
CA ILE A 268 -17.01 19.84 -12.67
C ILE A 268 -16.52 19.79 -14.12
N ASP A 269 -15.48 20.59 -14.41
CA ASP A 269 -14.78 20.58 -15.69
C ASP A 269 -13.93 19.30 -15.83
N ALA A 270 -14.47 18.29 -16.51
CA ALA A 270 -13.81 17.00 -16.69
C ALA A 270 -12.37 17.10 -17.27
N PRO A 271 -12.09 17.95 -18.28
CA PRO A 271 -10.73 18.25 -18.72
C PRO A 271 -9.75 18.68 -17.62
N ALA A 272 -10.21 19.35 -16.56
CA ALA A 272 -9.38 19.78 -15.43
C ALA A 272 -9.02 18.63 -14.47
N LEU A 273 -9.79 17.54 -14.50
CA LEU A 273 -9.56 16.33 -13.72
C LEU A 273 -9.02 15.20 -14.59
N GLN A 274 -7.72 15.24 -14.85
CA GLN A 274 -7.07 14.16 -15.60
C GLN A 274 -6.51 13.05 -14.71
N LYS A 275 -5.89 13.44 -13.59
CA LYS A 275 -5.27 12.53 -12.62
C LYS A 275 -5.31 13.13 -11.22
N LEU A 276 -5.64 12.29 -10.26
CA LEU A 276 -5.76 12.61 -8.85
C LEU A 276 -4.82 11.75 -8.03
N SER A 277 -4.29 12.32 -6.94
CA SER A 277 -3.47 11.61 -5.96
C SER A 277 -4.21 10.44 -5.31
N ALA A 278 -3.48 9.59 -4.60
CA ALA A 278 -4.11 8.71 -3.62
C ALA A 278 -4.92 9.56 -2.61
N PRO A 279 -6.10 9.08 -2.16
CA PRO A 279 -6.97 9.84 -1.28
C PRO A 279 -6.38 10.04 0.11
N ILE A 280 -6.53 11.23 0.64
CA ILE A 280 -6.13 11.57 2.00
C ILE A 280 -7.38 11.58 2.86
N LEU A 281 -7.35 10.83 3.96
CA LEU A 281 -8.41 10.80 4.96
C LEU A 281 -8.19 11.91 5.98
N ASN A 282 -9.15 12.81 6.10
CA ASN A 282 -9.29 13.72 7.23
C ASN A 282 -10.46 13.22 8.10
N ALA A 283 -10.14 12.35 9.06
CA ALA A 283 -11.15 11.73 9.92
C ALA A 283 -11.87 12.75 10.82
N ALA A 284 -11.19 13.82 11.25
CA ALA A 284 -11.78 14.84 12.11
C ALA A 284 -12.94 15.58 11.41
N ASP A 285 -12.81 15.82 10.11
CA ASP A 285 -13.81 16.52 9.29
C ASP A 285 -14.65 15.57 8.42
N ARG A 286 -14.56 14.26 8.67
CA ARG A 286 -15.27 13.18 7.92
C ARG A 286 -15.14 13.38 6.40
N GLN A 287 -13.88 13.48 5.96
CA GLN A 287 -13.54 13.98 4.63
C GLN A 287 -12.49 13.12 3.92
N LEU A 288 -12.63 13.01 2.60
CA LEU A 288 -11.61 12.53 1.69
C LEU A 288 -11.16 13.65 0.75
N LEU A 289 -9.85 13.69 0.48
CA LEU A 289 -9.22 14.64 -0.43
C LEU A 289 -8.43 13.93 -1.51
N TRP A 290 -8.69 14.27 -2.76
CA TRP A 290 -7.90 13.85 -3.91
C TRP A 290 -7.28 15.07 -4.58
N VAL A 291 -5.95 15.15 -4.60
CA VAL A 291 -5.22 16.31 -5.13
C VAL A 291 -4.86 16.07 -6.59
N GLY A 292 -5.25 17.00 -7.47
CA GLY A 292 -4.87 17.03 -8.87
C GLY A 292 -3.96 18.23 -9.19
N SER A 293 -3.43 18.25 -10.41
CA SER A 293 -2.54 19.34 -10.84
C SER A 293 -3.25 20.70 -10.97
N GLN A 294 -4.57 20.72 -11.21
CA GLN A 294 -5.38 21.94 -11.41
C GLN A 294 -6.35 22.26 -10.27
N GLY A 295 -6.43 21.40 -9.26
CA GLY A 295 -7.32 21.59 -8.12
C GLY A 295 -7.34 20.36 -7.23
N TYR A 296 -8.31 20.27 -6.34
CA TYR A 296 -8.56 19.06 -5.56
C TYR A 296 -10.06 18.75 -5.48
N LEU A 297 -10.36 17.46 -5.43
CA LEU A 297 -11.70 16.95 -5.18
C LEU A 297 -11.85 16.69 -3.69
N GLU A 298 -12.84 17.33 -3.09
CA GLU A 298 -13.24 17.14 -1.70
C GLU A 298 -14.52 16.31 -1.66
N LEU A 299 -14.53 15.26 -0.86
CA LEU A 299 -15.74 14.58 -0.42
C LEU A 299 -15.86 14.77 1.09
N ARG A 300 -17.03 15.21 1.55
CA ARG A 300 -17.37 15.32 2.97
C ARG A 300 -18.71 14.66 3.25
N LEU A 301 -18.80 13.93 4.36
CA LEU A 301 -20.08 13.42 4.84
C LEU A 301 -20.73 14.46 5.76
N ASP A 302 -22.01 14.77 5.53
CA ASP A 302 -22.79 15.54 6.48
C ASP A 302 -23.25 14.67 7.67
N ASP A 303 -23.91 15.28 8.65
CA ASP A 303 -24.41 14.58 9.85
C ASP A 303 -25.39 13.45 9.52
N GLY A 304 -26.02 13.47 8.34
CA GLY A 304 -26.89 12.41 7.82
C GLY A 304 -26.15 11.33 7.02
N ALA A 305 -24.81 11.36 6.99
CA ALA A 305 -23.95 10.51 6.17
C ALA A 305 -24.19 10.64 4.65
N GLN A 306 -24.75 11.78 4.20
CA GLN A 306 -24.82 12.07 2.78
C GLN A 306 -23.49 12.65 2.31
N ALA A 307 -22.95 12.06 1.25
CA ALA A 307 -21.73 12.56 0.64
C ALA A 307 -22.01 13.86 -0.13
N GLN A 308 -21.30 14.92 0.21
CA GLN A 308 -21.19 16.15 -0.56
C GLN A 308 -19.83 16.17 -1.25
N VAL A 309 -19.82 16.50 -2.53
CA VAL A 309 -18.59 16.48 -3.34
C VAL A 309 -18.40 17.84 -3.98
N ARG A 310 -17.19 18.37 -3.91
CA ARG A 310 -16.84 19.68 -4.48
C ARG A 310 -15.48 19.65 -5.13
N TRP A 311 -15.39 20.28 -6.30
CA TRP A 311 -14.11 20.56 -6.94
C TRP A 311 -13.63 21.96 -6.54
N HIS A 312 -12.38 22.05 -6.11
CA HIS A 312 -11.74 23.30 -5.74
C HIS A 312 -10.57 23.55 -6.68
N ALA A 313 -10.76 24.42 -7.67
CA ALA A 313 -9.72 24.77 -8.64
C ALA A 313 -8.60 25.58 -7.98
N TRP A 314 -7.36 25.37 -8.40
CA TRP A 314 -6.25 26.23 -8.01
C TRP A 314 -6.40 27.63 -8.61
N PRO A 315 -5.75 28.65 -8.01
CA PRO A 315 -5.69 29.98 -8.63
C PRO A 315 -5.11 29.90 -10.05
N GLN A 316 -5.58 30.76 -10.95
CA GLN A 316 -5.12 30.78 -12.34
C GLN A 316 -3.59 30.90 -12.42
N GLY A 317 -2.96 30.03 -13.21
CA GLY A 317 -1.51 29.98 -13.38
C GLY A 317 -0.76 29.17 -12.32
N TRP A 318 -1.46 28.60 -11.33
CA TRP A 318 -0.86 27.77 -10.28
C TRP A 318 -1.19 26.29 -10.49
N GLN A 319 -0.21 25.43 -10.22
CA GLN A 319 -0.36 23.99 -10.34
C GLN A 319 0.25 23.24 -9.16
N ALA A 320 -0.37 22.14 -8.77
CA ALA A 320 0.20 21.18 -7.82
C ALA A 320 1.00 20.10 -8.57
N TYR A 321 1.99 19.54 -7.86
CA TYR A 321 2.78 18.38 -8.29
C TYR A 321 2.70 17.31 -7.20
N PRO A 322 1.60 16.52 -7.14
CA PRO A 322 1.40 15.54 -6.07
C PRO A 322 2.47 14.45 -6.04
N GLU A 323 3.23 14.26 -7.12
CA GLU A 323 4.40 13.39 -7.14
C GLU A 323 5.51 13.85 -6.18
N PHE A 324 5.59 15.14 -5.83
CA PHE A 324 6.58 15.67 -4.87
C PHE A 324 6.27 15.30 -3.41
N GLY A 325 5.06 14.79 -3.15
CA GLY A 325 4.62 14.41 -1.82
C GLY A 325 3.14 14.78 -1.60
N PRO A 326 2.50 14.13 -0.62
CA PRO A 326 1.17 14.52 -0.20
C PRO A 326 1.16 15.89 0.49
N PRO A 327 -0.02 16.51 0.66
CA PRO A 327 -0.21 17.67 1.51
C PRO A 327 0.43 17.50 2.90
N PHE A 328 1.14 18.53 3.33
CA PHE A 328 1.72 18.64 4.66
C PHE A 328 0.63 18.85 5.70
N ARG A 329 0.73 18.20 6.87
CA ARG A 329 -0.19 18.40 8.00
C ARG A 329 0.51 19.16 9.13
N ASP A 330 -0.07 20.30 9.52
CA ASP A 330 0.45 21.14 10.61
C ASP A 330 -0.26 20.94 11.95
N GLY A 331 -1.19 19.98 12.01
CA GLY A 331 -2.05 19.71 13.15
C GLY A 331 -3.43 20.38 13.07
N GLU A 332 -3.55 21.51 12.36
CA GLU A 332 -4.83 22.21 12.15
C GLU A 332 -5.48 21.89 10.80
N GLY A 333 -4.68 21.49 9.81
CA GLY A 333 -5.20 21.11 8.50
C GLY A 333 -4.12 20.62 7.56
N PHE A 334 -4.54 20.43 6.30
CA PHE A 334 -3.66 20.00 5.23
C PHE A 334 -3.25 21.19 4.35
N TRP A 335 -2.01 21.18 3.89
CA TRP A 335 -1.42 22.22 3.08
C TRP A 335 -0.80 21.64 1.81
N GLN A 336 -1.19 22.14 0.64
CA GLN A 336 -0.65 21.69 -0.64
C GLN A 336 0.35 22.70 -1.21
N GLN A 337 1.51 22.22 -1.65
CA GLN A 337 2.48 23.02 -2.40
C GLN A 337 1.97 23.27 -3.83
N LEU A 338 1.96 24.53 -4.24
CA LEU A 338 1.67 24.99 -5.60
C LEU A 338 2.86 25.74 -6.19
N ILE A 339 3.01 25.63 -7.51
CA ILE A 339 4.02 26.37 -8.28
C ILE A 339 3.30 27.20 -9.34
N GLU A 340 3.64 28.48 -9.42
CA GLU A 340 3.20 29.40 -10.47
C GLU A 340 3.97 29.11 -11.77
N THR A 341 3.28 28.79 -12.85
CA THR A 341 3.88 28.30 -14.09
C THR A 341 4.81 29.33 -14.75
N GLU A 342 4.44 30.62 -14.75
CA GLU A 342 5.21 31.67 -15.42
C GLU A 342 6.43 32.14 -14.62
N ARG A 343 6.23 32.46 -13.33
CA ARG A 343 7.28 33.07 -12.50
C ARG A 343 8.06 32.07 -11.67
N GLN A 344 7.63 30.80 -11.66
CA GLN A 344 8.19 29.74 -10.82
C GLN A 344 8.17 30.09 -9.32
N ALA A 345 7.25 30.98 -8.91
CA ALA A 345 6.97 31.25 -7.51
C ALA A 345 6.32 30.02 -6.87
N MET A 346 6.58 29.81 -5.59
CA MET A 346 6.11 28.63 -4.87
C MET A 346 5.39 29.07 -3.60
N CYS A 347 4.27 28.41 -3.29
CA CYS A 347 3.55 28.63 -2.04
C CYS A 347 2.92 27.34 -1.53
N TYR A 348 2.59 27.31 -0.25
CA TYR A 348 1.60 26.38 0.29
C TYR A 348 0.24 27.06 0.41
N VAL A 349 -0.82 26.31 0.12
CA VAL A 349 -2.21 26.71 0.27
C VAL A 349 -2.94 25.72 1.18
N LYS A 350 -3.72 26.24 2.13
CA LYS A 350 -4.53 25.41 3.04
C LYS A 350 -5.70 24.75 2.30
N LEU A 351 -5.98 23.49 2.61
CA LEU A 351 -7.03 22.66 1.99
C LEU A 351 -8.29 22.62 2.85
N ASP A 352 -8.95 23.77 3.01
CA ASP A 352 -10.14 23.96 3.84
C ASP A 352 -11.36 24.47 3.04
N GLY A 353 -11.28 24.41 1.71
CA GLY A 353 -12.27 24.99 0.80
C GLY A 353 -12.27 26.52 0.73
N ARG A 354 -11.41 27.21 1.49
CA ARG A 354 -11.25 28.67 1.50
C ARG A 354 -9.83 29.02 1.06
N LEU A 355 -9.61 29.07 -0.25
CA LEU A 355 -8.30 29.29 -0.92
C LEU A 355 -7.62 30.67 -0.67
N GLN A 356 -7.75 31.23 0.53
CA GLN A 356 -7.22 32.54 0.91
C GLN A 356 -5.91 32.44 1.69
N GLU A 357 -5.69 31.40 2.50
CA GLU A 357 -4.45 31.30 3.28
C GLU A 357 -3.32 30.72 2.42
N ARG A 358 -2.27 31.54 2.22
CA ARG A 358 -1.09 31.18 1.44
C ARG A 358 0.19 31.51 2.19
N ARG A 359 1.18 30.64 2.09
CA ARG A 359 2.53 30.83 2.65
C ARG A 359 3.56 30.71 1.54
N LEU A 360 4.34 31.76 1.30
CA LEU A 360 5.37 31.76 0.26
C LEU A 360 6.54 30.86 0.65
N LEU A 361 7.21 30.28 -0.35
CA LEU A 361 8.34 29.37 -0.14
C LEU A 361 9.58 29.83 -0.88
N GLN A 362 10.73 29.47 -0.32
CA GLN A 362 12.02 29.59 -0.98
C GLN A 362 12.50 28.22 -1.45
N GLY A 363 11.95 27.74 -2.57
CA GLY A 363 12.34 26.50 -3.23
C GLY A 363 11.37 25.33 -3.01
N THR A 364 11.56 24.26 -3.78
CA THR A 364 10.68 23.08 -3.76
C THR A 364 10.84 22.30 -2.46
N ARG A 365 9.72 21.91 -1.86
CA ARG A 365 9.67 20.94 -0.77
C ARG A 365 9.31 19.57 -1.31
N MET A 366 9.99 18.57 -0.76
CA MET A 366 9.58 17.18 -0.77
C MET A 366 8.94 16.88 0.58
N GLY A 367 7.93 16.03 0.66
CA GLY A 367 7.26 15.78 1.93
C GLY A 367 6.51 14.48 1.99
N THR A 368 6.24 14.04 3.21
CA THR A 368 5.36 12.91 3.55
C THR A 368 4.90 13.12 4.98
N GLY A 369 3.64 12.83 5.31
CA GLY A 369 3.19 12.99 6.68
C GLY A 369 3.30 14.42 7.23
N HIS A 370 4.06 14.54 8.31
CA HIS A 370 4.44 15.78 8.98
C HIS A 370 5.83 16.29 8.57
N LEU A 371 6.48 15.63 7.61
CA LEU A 371 7.84 15.97 7.21
C LEU A 371 7.81 16.88 5.99
N SER A 372 8.57 17.97 6.07
CA SER A 372 8.87 18.84 4.94
C SER A 372 10.38 18.94 4.78
N ILE A 373 10.87 18.63 3.58
CA ILE A 373 12.30 18.53 3.30
C ILE A 373 12.63 19.49 2.16
N GLN A 374 13.68 20.29 2.36
CA GLN A 374 14.31 21.07 1.32
C GLN A 374 15.74 20.55 1.11
N SER A 375 16.02 20.03 -0.09
CA SER A 375 17.29 19.36 -0.39
C SER A 375 17.56 18.18 0.54
N ASP A 376 18.39 18.36 1.57
CA ASP A 376 18.72 17.36 2.60
C ASP A 376 18.30 17.79 4.02
N ALA A 377 17.74 18.99 4.18
CA ALA A 377 17.32 19.52 5.48
C ALA A 377 15.86 19.21 5.77
N LEU A 378 15.61 18.70 6.98
CA LEU A 378 14.27 18.62 7.53
C LEU A 378 13.86 19.99 8.09
N LEU A 379 12.63 20.41 7.77
CA LEU A 379 12.01 21.62 8.26
C LEU A 379 10.87 21.26 9.21
N GLN A 380 10.71 22.03 10.29
CA GLN A 380 9.56 21.87 11.20
C GLN A 380 8.26 22.23 10.49
N ARG A 381 8.27 23.32 9.72
CA ARG A 381 7.19 23.70 8.82
C ARG A 381 7.73 24.01 7.42
N PRO A 382 6.95 23.80 6.36
CA PRO A 382 7.43 23.98 5.00
C PRO A 382 7.90 25.41 4.67
N TRP A 383 7.31 26.42 5.32
CA TRP A 383 7.59 27.84 5.12
C TRP A 383 8.59 28.43 6.11
N ASP A 384 9.20 27.60 6.97
CA ASP A 384 10.27 28.06 7.85
C ASP A 384 11.53 28.43 7.03
N GLU A 385 12.39 29.26 7.63
CA GLU A 385 13.63 29.71 6.98
C GLU A 385 14.58 28.52 6.74
N TYR A 386 15.16 28.48 5.54
CA TYR A 386 16.16 27.49 5.15
C TYR A 386 17.52 28.16 4.97
N ASP A 387 18.47 27.84 5.85
CA ASP A 387 19.83 28.35 5.75
C ASP A 387 20.63 27.58 4.70
N ARG A 388 20.74 28.18 3.51
CA ARG A 388 21.50 27.63 2.37
C ARG A 388 22.99 27.48 2.67
N ASN A 389 23.53 28.17 3.66
CA ASN A 389 24.96 28.12 3.99
C ASN A 389 25.31 26.86 4.78
N LEU A 390 24.36 26.30 5.54
CA LEU A 390 24.53 25.06 6.30
C LEU A 390 24.38 23.82 5.42
N HIS A 391 23.59 23.92 4.35
CA HIS A 391 23.24 22.80 3.46
C HIS A 391 23.91 22.95 2.09
N THR A 392 25.19 22.56 2.05
CA THR A 392 26.04 22.68 0.85
C THR A 392 25.92 21.49 -0.12
N GLN A 393 25.39 20.36 0.35
CA GLN A 393 25.19 19.17 -0.48
C GLN A 393 23.91 19.32 -1.32
N LYS A 394 24.07 19.21 -2.65
CA LYS A 394 22.92 19.19 -3.57
C LYS A 394 22.43 17.75 -3.74
N GLN A 395 21.59 17.34 -2.81
CA GLN A 395 20.90 16.05 -2.84
C GLN A 395 19.40 16.28 -2.98
N VAL A 396 18.73 15.38 -3.70
CA VAL A 396 17.28 15.24 -3.64
C VAL A 396 16.97 14.13 -2.65
N PHE A 397 16.27 14.48 -1.58
CA PHE A 397 15.69 13.52 -0.66
C PHE A 397 14.19 13.37 -0.93
N TYR A 398 13.76 12.17 -1.34
CA TYR A 398 12.36 11.82 -1.51
C TYR A 398 11.89 10.94 -0.34
N PRO A 399 11.00 11.44 0.54
CA PRO A 399 10.45 10.65 1.62
C PRO A 399 9.25 9.84 1.12
N PHE A 400 9.32 8.52 1.23
CA PHE A 400 8.19 7.65 0.88
C PHE A 400 7.16 7.61 1.99
N MET A 401 7.60 7.33 3.21
CA MET A 401 6.72 7.07 4.35
C MET A 401 7.37 7.42 5.68
N GLU A 402 6.62 8.13 6.52
CA GLU A 402 6.97 8.45 7.90
C GLU A 402 6.36 7.45 8.89
N PHE A 403 7.12 7.08 9.92
CA PHE A 403 6.64 6.45 11.15
C PHE A 403 6.89 7.45 12.29
N ALA A 404 5.89 8.29 12.53
CA ALA A 404 6.05 9.50 13.34
C ALA A 404 6.37 9.18 14.80
N ALA A 405 5.74 8.15 15.37
CA ALA A 405 5.93 7.77 16.76
C ALA A 405 7.35 7.22 17.04
N GLU A 406 7.88 6.39 16.13
CA GLU A 406 9.23 5.83 16.23
C GLU A 406 10.32 6.78 15.69
N ARG A 407 9.92 7.90 15.07
CA ARG A 407 10.80 8.82 14.34
C ARG A 407 11.62 8.10 13.26
N LEU A 408 10.98 7.21 12.50
CA LEU A 408 11.60 6.47 11.40
C LEU A 408 11.05 6.94 10.06
N LEU A 409 11.87 6.78 9.01
CA LEU A 409 11.55 7.23 7.66
C LEU A 409 12.09 6.23 6.64
N LEU A 410 11.22 5.85 5.71
CA LEU A 410 11.60 5.15 4.49
C LEU A 410 11.68 6.18 3.37
N GLY A 411 12.79 6.19 2.62
CA GLY A 411 13.04 7.22 1.61
C GLY A 411 14.09 6.80 0.58
N LEU A 412 14.43 7.74 -0.29
CA LEU A 412 15.60 7.63 -1.17
C LEU A 412 16.37 8.93 -1.23
N ARG A 413 17.67 8.84 -1.50
CA ARG A 413 18.57 9.98 -1.65
C ARG A 413 19.33 9.86 -2.96
N VAL A 414 19.36 10.94 -3.74
CA VAL A 414 20.08 11.02 -5.02
C VAL A 414 20.89 12.29 -5.07
N ASP A 415 22.18 12.17 -5.35
CA ASP A 415 23.04 13.32 -5.59
C ASP A 415 22.66 13.97 -6.92
N HIS A 416 21.98 15.12 -6.84
CA HIS A 416 21.42 15.79 -7.99
C HIS A 416 21.59 17.31 -7.87
N ARG A 417 22.37 17.89 -8.79
CA ARG A 417 22.79 19.30 -8.71
C ARG A 417 21.80 20.29 -9.34
N SER A 418 20.79 19.81 -10.05
CA SER A 418 19.75 20.63 -10.69
C SER A 418 18.50 20.74 -9.82
N SER A 419 17.42 21.33 -10.35
CA SER A 419 16.16 21.46 -9.62
C SER A 419 15.42 20.12 -9.50
N VAL A 420 14.54 20.02 -8.51
CA VAL A 420 13.66 18.84 -8.31
C VAL A 420 12.83 18.55 -9.57
N GLN A 421 12.31 19.58 -10.24
CA GLN A 421 11.56 19.41 -11.49
C GLN A 421 12.39 18.71 -12.58
N LYS A 422 13.68 19.06 -12.69
CA LYS A 422 14.59 18.41 -13.65
C LYS A 422 14.94 16.98 -13.25
N PHE A 423 14.96 16.68 -11.94
CA PHE A 423 15.12 15.32 -11.45
C PHE A 423 13.95 14.43 -11.91
N PHE A 424 12.70 14.85 -11.67
CA PHE A 424 11.50 14.11 -12.10
C PHE A 424 11.33 14.05 -13.62
N ALA A 425 11.78 15.07 -14.35
CA ALA A 425 11.75 15.09 -15.81
C ALA A 425 12.84 14.21 -16.45
N ASN A 426 13.80 13.68 -15.69
CA ASN A 426 14.86 12.83 -16.21
C ASN A 426 14.53 11.34 -16.01
N PRO A 427 14.11 10.62 -17.07
CA PRO A 427 13.77 9.21 -16.97
C PRO A 427 14.99 8.28 -16.91
N GLY A 428 16.21 8.79 -17.10
CA GLY A 428 17.42 7.99 -17.09
C GLY A 428 17.79 7.42 -15.71
N PRO A 429 18.78 6.52 -15.66
CA PRO A 429 19.23 5.91 -14.42
C PRO A 429 19.94 6.92 -13.50
N HIS A 430 19.63 6.85 -12.20
CA HIS A 430 20.25 7.65 -11.14
C HIS A 430 20.94 6.73 -10.11
N PRO A 431 22.17 7.05 -9.67
CA PRO A 431 22.75 6.47 -8.46
C PRO A 431 21.88 6.87 -7.26
N THR A 432 21.26 5.89 -6.63
CA THR A 432 20.20 6.07 -5.64
C THR A 432 20.50 5.26 -4.40
N ASP A 433 20.45 5.92 -3.25
CA ASP A 433 20.43 5.27 -1.94
C ASP A 433 18.99 5.14 -1.47
N TYR A 434 18.45 3.92 -1.42
CA TYR A 434 17.19 3.63 -0.74
C TYR A 434 17.46 3.44 0.75
N CYS A 435 16.78 4.20 1.60
CA CYS A 435 17.16 4.38 3.00
C CYS A 435 16.04 4.00 3.95
N LEU A 436 16.42 3.30 5.03
CA LEU A 436 15.74 3.30 6.31
C LEU A 436 16.54 4.20 7.25
N GLU A 437 15.94 5.29 7.73
CA GLU A 437 16.62 6.26 8.59
C GLU A 437 15.81 6.60 9.83
N ARG A 438 16.50 6.84 10.94
CA ARG A 438 15.94 7.57 12.06
C ARG A 438 16.05 9.07 11.76
N ILE A 439 14.97 9.79 11.97
CA ILE A 439 14.92 11.24 11.79
C ILE A 439 15.93 11.88 12.76
N ASP A 440 16.91 12.60 12.19
CA ASP A 440 18.08 13.19 12.86
C ASP A 440 19.06 12.17 13.46
N GLY A 441 19.08 10.93 12.95
CA GLY A 441 19.84 9.83 13.53
C GLY A 441 20.57 8.97 12.51
N GLU A 442 20.68 7.68 12.85
CA GLU A 442 21.37 6.70 12.02
C GLU A 442 20.58 6.32 10.76
N ARG A 443 21.32 5.90 9.73
CA ARG A 443 20.78 5.51 8.42
C ARG A 443 21.35 4.16 7.99
N ARG A 444 20.51 3.39 7.32
CA ARG A 444 20.87 2.15 6.62
C ARG A 444 20.40 2.28 5.18
N SER A 445 21.27 1.95 4.22
CA SER A 445 21.02 2.21 2.80
C SER A 445 21.28 0.99 1.93
N LEU A 446 20.53 0.90 0.83
CA LEU A 446 20.73 0.02 -0.32
C LEU A 446 21.11 0.91 -1.51
N HIS A 447 22.29 0.70 -2.09
CA HIS A 447 22.78 1.52 -3.20
C HIS A 447 22.51 0.85 -4.55
N LEU A 448 21.82 1.54 -5.45
CA LEU A 448 21.45 1.02 -6.77
C LEU A 448 21.50 2.10 -7.85
N SER A 449 21.64 1.69 -9.11
CA SER A 449 21.40 2.56 -10.28
C SER A 449 20.02 2.25 -10.84
N VAL A 450 19.10 3.22 -10.79
CA VAL A 450 17.66 2.99 -11.03
C VAL A 450 17.06 4.09 -11.89
N GLU A 451 16.23 3.72 -12.87
CA GLU A 451 15.42 4.67 -13.63
C GLU A 451 14.17 5.03 -12.81
N ARG A 452 13.84 6.33 -12.75
CA ARG A 452 12.68 6.83 -11.99
C ARG A 452 12.64 6.27 -10.55
N PRO A 453 13.66 6.53 -9.72
CA PRO A 453 13.79 5.90 -8.39
C PRO A 453 12.62 6.19 -7.43
N TRP A 454 11.84 7.25 -7.67
CA TRP A 454 10.61 7.56 -6.95
C TRP A 454 9.44 6.61 -7.23
N ASP A 455 9.55 5.71 -8.22
CA ASP A 455 8.58 4.67 -8.53
C ASP A 455 8.87 3.33 -7.79
N ALA A 456 9.49 3.41 -6.62
CA ALA A 456 9.72 2.27 -5.75
C ALA A 456 8.57 2.08 -4.75
N GLN A 457 8.33 0.83 -4.35
CA GLN A 457 7.31 0.45 -3.39
C GLN A 457 7.94 -0.22 -2.17
N TRP A 458 7.76 0.41 -1.00
CA TRP A 458 8.07 -0.18 0.29
C TRP A 458 6.84 -0.86 0.86
N LEU A 459 7.03 -2.08 1.38
CA LEU A 459 5.97 -2.78 2.09
C LEU A 459 6.49 -3.67 3.21
N VAL A 460 5.64 -3.87 4.22
CA VAL A 460 5.90 -4.78 5.33
C VAL A 460 4.98 -5.98 5.20
N PHE A 461 5.58 -7.18 5.18
CA PHE A 461 4.86 -8.45 5.10
C PHE A 461 5.71 -9.55 5.73
N ASP A 462 5.07 -10.45 6.49
CA ASP A 462 5.70 -11.65 7.05
C ASP A 462 6.95 -11.34 7.89
N ASP A 463 6.81 -10.40 8.82
CA ASP A 463 7.88 -9.86 9.68
C ASP A 463 9.14 -9.42 8.89
N ALA A 464 8.95 -8.96 7.66
CA ALA A 464 10.01 -8.53 6.77
C ALA A 464 9.67 -7.22 6.07
N LEU A 465 10.71 -6.42 5.82
CA LEU A 465 10.65 -5.23 4.99
C LEU A 465 10.96 -5.66 3.56
N TRP A 466 10.18 -5.14 2.61
CA TRP A 466 10.35 -5.41 1.20
C TRP A 466 10.44 -4.10 0.43
N LEU A 467 11.23 -4.13 -0.64
CA LEU A 467 11.37 -3.03 -1.59
C LEU A 467 11.25 -3.59 -3.01
N ALA A 468 10.21 -3.17 -3.72
CA ALA A 468 10.05 -3.45 -5.13
C ALA A 468 10.49 -2.24 -5.96
N ILE A 469 11.36 -2.45 -6.94
CA ILE A 469 11.80 -1.43 -7.88
C ILE A 469 11.46 -1.92 -9.28
N ASP A 470 10.64 -1.14 -10.00
CA ASP A 470 10.08 -1.62 -11.26
C ASP A 470 11.13 -1.71 -12.38
N SER A 471 11.99 -0.69 -12.48
CA SER A 471 12.93 -0.55 -13.59
C SER A 471 14.02 -1.63 -13.63
N ASN A 472 14.38 -2.19 -12.48
CA ASN A 472 15.35 -3.29 -12.39
C ASN A 472 14.65 -4.66 -12.24
N GLY A 473 13.32 -4.68 -12.11
CA GLY A 473 12.51 -5.89 -11.94
C GLY A 473 12.88 -6.70 -10.70
N ALA A 474 13.50 -6.06 -9.69
CA ALA A 474 14.01 -6.72 -8.51
C ALA A 474 13.08 -6.48 -7.31
N LEU A 475 12.94 -7.53 -6.50
CA LEU A 475 12.24 -7.50 -5.23
C LEU A 475 13.26 -7.81 -4.12
N TYR A 476 13.50 -6.86 -3.24
CA TYR A 476 14.43 -6.99 -2.13
C TYR A 476 13.68 -7.26 -0.83
N ARG A 477 14.26 -8.06 0.07
CA ARG A 477 13.67 -8.44 1.36
C ARG A 477 14.72 -8.42 2.48
N TRP A 478 14.30 -7.96 3.67
CA TRP A 478 15.06 -7.98 4.93
C TRP A 478 14.16 -8.43 6.08
N SER A 479 14.63 -9.35 6.93
CA SER A 479 13.85 -9.93 8.05
C SER A 479 14.63 -9.90 9.33
#